data_AF-A0A9D6L6H0-F1
#
_entry.id   AF-A0A9D6L6H0-F1
#
_cell.length_a   1.000
_cell.length_b   1.000
_cell.length_c   1.000
_cell.angle_alpha   90.00
_cell.angle_beta   90.00
_cell.angle_gamma   90.00
#
_symmetry.space_group_name_H-M   'P 1'
#
loop_
_entity.id
_entity.type
_entity.pdbx_description
1 polymer ?
#
loop_
_entity_poly.entity_id
_entity_poly.type
_entity_poly.pdbx_seq_one_letter_code
_entity_poly.pdbx_strand_id
1 'polypeptide(L)' 'VTDSMIDLKQVVNTNKCLIYLEKEGNKLVVHSALDNLLKGASGQAIQNMNLMFGFDETVGLKLKSTGF' A
#
# COMPACT_ATOMS: atom_id res chain seq x y z
N VAL A 1 7.14 -4.85 2.95
CA VAL A 1 7.35 -4.85 4.42
C VAL A 1 8.42 -3.82 4.71
N THR A 2 8.24 -3.00 5.73
CA THR A 2 9.18 -1.94 6.14
C THR A 2 9.86 -2.31 7.45
N ASP A 3 11.11 -1.90 7.61
CA ASP A 3 11.90 -2.10 8.83
C ASP A 3 11.68 -0.99 9.87
N SER A 4 11.02 0.11 9.47
CA SER A 4 10.64 1.21 10.37
C SER A 4 9.14 1.26 10.58
N MET A 5 8.73 1.83 11.72
CA MET A 5 7.33 2.14 12.03
C MET A 5 6.67 2.96 10.90
N ILE A 6 5.40 2.67 10.63
CA ILE A 6 4.64 3.28 9.54
C ILE A 6 4.10 4.65 9.96
N ASP A 7 4.24 5.66 9.09
CA ASP A 7 3.46 6.89 9.13
C ASP A 7 2.40 6.87 8.04
N LEU A 8 1.15 7.21 8.39
CA LEU A 8 0.02 7.19 7.46
C LEU A 8 0.26 8.03 6.21
N LYS A 9 0.97 9.17 6.31
CA LYS A 9 1.25 10.04 5.16
C LYS A 9 2.07 9.33 4.09
N GLN A 10 2.85 8.28 4.42
CA GLN A 10 3.68 7.55 3.46
C GLN A 10 2.85 6.84 2.38
N VAL A 11 1.58 6.54 2.66
CA VAL A 11 0.69 5.80 1.76
C VAL A 11 -0.40 6.65 1.13
N VAL A 12 -0.71 7.82 1.67
CA VAL A 12 -1.71 8.76 1.12
C VAL A 12 -1.41 9.08 -0.34
N ASN A 13 -2.42 9.04 -1.20
CA ASN A 13 -2.33 9.24 -2.65
C ASN A 13 -1.38 8.26 -3.36
N THR A 14 -1.18 7.05 -2.82
CA THR A 14 -0.39 6.00 -3.48
C THR A 14 -1.20 4.72 -3.65
N ASN A 15 -0.76 3.83 -4.56
CA ASN A 15 -1.26 2.46 -4.63
C ASN A 15 -0.41 1.48 -3.78
N LYS A 16 0.20 1.95 -2.68
CA LYS A 16 1.05 1.15 -1.79
C LYS A 16 0.26 0.66 -0.58
N CYS A 17 0.64 -0.51 -0.08
CA CYS A 17 0.29 -0.99 1.26
C CYS A 17 1.60 -1.25 2.01
N LEU A 18 1.85 -0.49 3.07
CA LEU A 18 3.00 -0.71 3.94
C LEU A 18 2.61 -1.65 5.06
N ILE A 19 3.49 -2.60 5.37
CA ILE A 19 3.33 -3.57 6.45
C ILE A 19 4.56 -3.49 7.35
N TYR A 20 4.35 -3.29 8.64
CA TYR A 20 5.38 -3.28 9.69
C TYR A 20 5.02 -4.34 10.72
N LEU A 21 6.04 -5.05 11.19
CA LEU A 21 5.89 -6.17 12.11
C LEU A 21 6.55 -5.81 13.42
N GLU A 22 5.80 -5.90 14.52
CA GLU A 22 6.29 -5.60 15.85
C GLU A 22 6.06 -6.81 16.75
N LYS A 23 7.12 -7.29 17.39
CA LYS A 23 7.05 -8.41 18.33
C LYS A 23 6.97 -7.89 19.76
N GLU A 24 5.87 -8.19 20.45
CA GLU A 24 5.66 -7.88 21.86
C GLU A 24 5.56 -9.18 22.66
N GLY A 25 6.69 -9.61 23.26
CA GLY A 25 6.79 -10.89 23.96
C GLY A 25 6.50 -12.07 23.01
N ASN A 26 5.44 -12.83 23.31
CA ASN A 26 4.96 -13.94 22.47
C ASN A 26 3.89 -13.53 21.44
N LYS A 27 3.57 -12.24 21.32
CA LYS A 27 2.60 -11.72 20.35
C LYS A 27 3.33 -11.06 19.19
N LEU A 28 2.76 -11.20 17.99
CA LEU A 28 3.14 -10.45 16.81
C LEU A 28 2.02 -9.46 16.49
N VAL A 29 2.34 -8.18 16.52
CA VAL A 29 1.47 -7.10 16.07
C VAL A 29 1.82 -6.79 14.62
N VAL A 30 0.81 -6.86 13.76
CA VAL A 30 0.95 -6.56 12.33
C VAL A 30 0.28 -5.21 12.07
N HIS A 31 1.09 -4.21 11.73
CA HIS A 31 0.62 -2.90 11.33
C HIS A 31 0.51 -2.85 9.81
N SER A 32 -0.63 -2.40 9.30
CA SER A 32 -0.82 -2.17 7.86
C SER A 32 -1.41 -0.79 7.61
N ALA A 33 -0.82 -0.03 6.69
CA ALA A 33 -1.40 1.22 6.22
C ALA A 33 -1.49 1.24 4.70
N LEU A 34 -2.58 1.79 4.19
CA LEU A 34 -2.83 2.05 2.79
C LEU A 34 -3.72 3.28 2.64
N ASP A 35 -3.75 3.86 1.44
CA ASP A 35 -4.80 4.82 1.09
C ASP A 35 -6.10 4.08 0.76
N ASN A 36 -7.17 4.37 1.50
CA ASN A 36 -8.44 3.66 1.39
C ASN A 36 -9.18 3.94 0.07
N LEU A 37 -8.95 5.08 -0.59
CA LEU A 37 -9.60 5.43 -1.86
C LEU A 37 -8.78 4.94 -3.06
N LEU A 38 -7.46 4.83 -2.93
CA LEU A 38 -6.60 4.24 -3.95
C LEU A 38 -6.42 2.74 -3.71
N LYS A 39 -5.40 2.34 -2.95
CA LYS A 39 -5.10 0.91 -2.75
C LYS A 39 -6.24 0.14 -2.07
N GLY A 40 -7.10 0.82 -1.31
CA GLY A 40 -8.30 0.24 -0.72
C GLY A 40 -9.52 0.19 -1.65
N ALA A 41 -9.49 0.88 -2.81
CA ALA A 41 -10.61 0.92 -3.75
C ALA A 41 -10.15 1.10 -5.21
N SER A 42 -10.14 2.33 -5.74
CA SER A 42 -9.99 2.60 -7.18
C SER A 42 -8.65 2.13 -7.76
N GLY A 43 -7.57 2.31 -7.02
CA GLY A 43 -6.23 1.85 -7.42
C GLY A 43 -6.13 0.33 -7.48
N GLN A 44 -6.81 -0.39 -6.58
CA GLN A 44 -6.91 -1.84 -6.65
C GLN A 44 -7.75 -2.32 -7.84
N ALA A 45 -8.83 -1.59 -8.18
CA ALA A 45 -9.63 -1.90 -9.36
C ALA A 45 -8.81 -1.78 -10.66
N ILE A 46 -8.01 -0.72 -10.80
CA ILE A 46 -7.08 -0.56 -11.93
C ILE A 46 -6.00 -1.65 -11.92
N GLN A 47 -5.46 -2.00 -10.75
CA GLN A 47 -4.47 -3.07 -10.65
C GLN A 47 -5.04 -4.42 -11.13
N ASN A 48 -6.27 -4.74 -10.75
CA ASN A 48 -6.97 -5.93 -11.22
C ASN A 48 -7.24 -5.87 -12.73
N MET A 49 -7.68 -4.73 -13.24
CA MET A 49 -7.86 -4.51 -14.68
C MET A 49 -6.55 -4.73 -15.44
N ASN A 50 -5.42 -4.19 -14.95
CA ASN A 50 -4.11 -4.38 -15.56
C ASN A 50 -3.81 -5.87 -15.73
N LEU A 51 -4.00 -6.66 -14.67
CA LEU A 51 -3.81 -8.11 -14.71
C LEU A 51 -4.79 -8.80 -15.69
N MET A 52 -6.07 -8.44 -15.69
CA MET A 52 -7.09 -9.03 -16.56
C MET A 52 -6.80 -8.82 -18.05
N PHE A 53 -6.21 -7.68 -18.42
CA PHE A 53 -5.92 -7.32 -19.81
C PHE A 53 -4.44 -7.55 -20.20
N GLY A 54 -3.63 -8.15 -19.33
CA GLY A 54 -2.24 -8.48 -19.61
C GLY A 54 -1.29 -7.27 -19.65
N PHE A 55 -1.66 -6.16 -19.01
CA PHE A 55 -0.79 -5.01 -18.82
C PHE A 55 0.17 -5.24 -17.64
N ASP A 56 1.23 -4.42 -17.56
CA ASP A 56 2.06 -4.34 -16.35
C ASP A 56 1.18 -3.97 -15.15
N GLU A 57 1.23 -4.77 -14.08
CA GLU A 57 0.38 -4.60 -12.90
C GLU A 57 0.41 -3.18 -12.34
N THR A 58 1.55 -2.48 -12.47
CA THR A 58 1.78 -1.16 -11.89
C THR A 58 1.51 0.01 -12.85
N VAL A 59 1.10 -0.26 -14.09
CA VAL A 59 0.82 0.81 -15.06
C VAL A 59 -0.29 1.73 -14.55
N GLY A 60 -0.06 3.04 -14.60
CA GLY A 60 -0.98 4.06 -14.08
C GLY A 60 -1.02 4.21 -12.55
N LEU A 61 -0.22 3.45 -11.79
CA LEU A 61 -0.33 3.36 -10.33
C LEU A 61 0.93 3.83 -9.55
N LYS A 62 1.94 4.36 -10.25
CA LYS A 62 3.20 4.86 -9.66
C LYS A 62 3.08 6.29 -9.12
N LEU A 63 2.07 6.53 -8.30
CA LEU A 63 1.82 7.82 -7.67
C LEU A 63 2.76 8.04 -6.47
N LYS A 64 3.15 9.30 -6.24
CA LYS A 64 3.96 9.70 -5.09
C LYS A 64 3.07 10.15 -3.95
N SER A 65 3.49 9.88 -2.73
CA SER A 65 2.83 10.44 -1.56
C SER A 65 2.95 11.96 -1.58
N THR A 66 1.93 12.66 -1.09
CA THR A 66 1.95 14.12 -0.94
C THR A 66 2.77 14.60 0.25
N GLY A 67 3.19 13.70 1.16
CA GLY A 67 3.88 14.04 2.40
C GLY A 67 5.38 13.71 2.45
N PHE A 68 5.94 13.10 1.39
CA PHE A 68 7.32 12.61 1.33
C PHE A 68 7.88 12.63 -0.10
#